data_AF-A0A3D2B7Z7-F1
#
_entry.id   AF-A0A3D2B7Z7-F1
#
_cell.length_a   1.000
_cell.length_b   1.000
_cell.length_c   1.000
_cell.angle_alpha   90.00
_cell.angle_beta   90.00
_cell.angle_gamma   90.00
#
_symmetry.space_group_name_H-M   'P 1'
#
loop_
_entity.id
_entity.type
_entity.pdbx_description
1 polymer ?
#
loop_
_entity_poly.entity_id
_entity_poly.type
_entity_poly.pdbx_seq_one_letter_code
_entity_poly.pdbx_strand_id
1 'polypeptide(L)'
;MSLYKQLLIGICLFTLVIFCGNFFVTLESSREQYRNQLSAHAQDAATALGVSLTTHIDDPAMTELMVNSIFDSGYFYRIRVIDIKTNKPIIERSDVPQSTRVPHWFVRLVN
;
A
#
# COMPACT_ATOMS: atom_id res chain seq x y z
N MET A 1 0.82 34.04 38.67
CA MET A 1 1.66 33.05 37.92
C MET A 1 3.08 33.61 37.84
N SER A 2 4.11 32.79 38.07
CA SER A 2 5.51 33.25 37.97
C SER A 2 5.93 33.42 36.50
N LEU A 3 6.74 34.44 36.20
CA LEU A 3 7.32 34.70 34.86
C LEU A 3 8.03 33.45 34.29
N TYR A 4 8.70 32.70 35.16
CA TYR A 4 9.35 31.43 34.82
C TYR A 4 8.35 30.39 34.29
N LYS A 5 7.18 30.27 34.94
CA LYS A 5 6.12 29.33 34.50
C LYS A 5 5.52 29.74 33.16
N GLN A 6 5.37 31.04 32.90
CA GLN A 6 4.87 31.54 31.62
C GLN A 6 5.86 31.26 30.48
N LEU A 7 7.15 31.50 30.72
CA LEU A 7 8.21 31.22 29.76
C LEU A 7 8.30 29.72 29.42
N LEU A 8 8.21 28.86 30.44
CA LEU A 8 8.24 27.41 30.26
C LEU A 8 7.04 26.92 29.42
N ILE A 9 5.84 27.40 29.70
CA ILE A 9 4.64 27.09 28.90
C ILE A 9 4.81 27.56 27.46
N GLY A 10 5.32 28.78 27.26
CA GLY A 10 5.57 29.33 25.92
C GLY A 10 6.53 28.47 25.10
N ILE A 11 7.64 28.04 25.70
CA ILE A 11 8.61 27.16 25.05
C ILE A 11 7.98 25.80 24.74
N CYS A 12 7.29 25.18 25.70
CA CYS A 12 6.62 23.89 25.47
C CYS A 12 5.62 23.96 24.32
N LEU A 13 4.82 25.03 24.26
CA LEU A 13 3.80 25.21 23.23
C LEU A 13 4.44 25.45 21.86
N PHE A 14 5.50 26.25 21.82
CA PHE A 14 6.27 26.47 20.59
C PHE A 14 6.91 25.18 20.07
N THR A 15 7.57 24.41 20.94
CA THR A 15 8.15 23.11 20.58
C THR A 15 7.08 22.13 20.10
N LEU A 16 5.91 22.11 20.75
CA LEU A 16 4.80 21.23 20.36
C LEU A 16 4.28 21.59 18.97
N VAL A 17 4.12 22.87 18.65
CA VAL A 17 3.70 23.32 17.31
C VAL A 17 4.68 22.88 16.23
N ILE A 18 5.99 23.08 16.46
CA ILE A 18 7.03 22.65 15.51
C ILE A 18 7.03 21.13 15.35
N PHE A 19 6.94 20.40 16.46
CA PHE A 19 6.90 18.94 16.45
C PHE A 19 5.70 18.43 15.64
N CYS A 20 4.50 18.96 15.90
CA CYS A 20 3.30 18.58 15.15
C CYS A 20 3.46 18.88 13.66
N GLY A 21 3.94 20.08 13.30
CA GLY A 21 4.17 20.43 11.89
C GLY A 21 5.13 19.47 11.20
N ASN A 22 6.27 19.16 11.83
CA ASN A 22 7.24 18.22 11.30
C ASN A 22 6.69 16.79 11.18
N PHE A 23 5.93 16.36 12.19
CA PHE A 23 5.27 15.06 12.19
C PHE A 23 4.31 14.90 11.02
N PHE A 24 3.46 15.91 10.73
CA PHE A 24 2.53 15.86 9.59
C PHE A 24 3.25 15.77 8.25
N VAL A 25 4.30 16.59 8.05
CA VAL A 25 5.10 16.56 6.81
C VAL A 25 5.76 15.19 6.61
N THR A 26 6.31 14.63 7.68
CA THR A 26 6.98 13.32 7.65
C THR A 26 5.99 12.19 7.39
N LEU A 27 4.81 12.25 8.00
CA LEU A 27 3.74 11.27 7.80
C LEU A 27 3.28 11.26 6.35
N GLU A 28 3.06 12.43 5.75
CA GLU A 28 2.66 12.56 4.35
C GLU A 28 3.74 12.04 3.39
N SER A 29 5.00 12.40 3.65
CA SER A 29 6.14 11.94 2.83
C SER A 29 6.28 10.41 2.90
N SER A 30 6.12 9.84 4.09
CA SER A 30 6.18 8.39 4.30
C SER A 30 5.03 7.68 3.58
N ARG A 31 3.81 8.23 3.66
CA ARG A 31 2.64 7.73 2.93
C ARG A 31 2.88 7.69 1.43
N GLU A 32 3.38 8.79 0.85
CA GLU A 32 3.68 8.85 -0.58
C GLU A 32 4.74 7.80 -0.97
N GLN A 33 5.79 7.68 -0.15
CA GLN A 33 6.85 6.71 -0.38
C GLN A 33 6.33 5.26 -0.34
N TYR A 34 5.45 4.91 0.60
CA TYR A 34 4.84 3.58 0.66
C TYR A 34 3.91 3.32 -0.54
N ARG A 35 3.10 4.31 -0.93
CA ARG A 35 2.24 4.17 -2.11
C ARG A 35 3.05 3.93 -3.38
N ASN A 36 4.13 4.68 -3.57
CA ASN A 36 5.00 4.54 -4.73
C ASN A 36 5.70 3.17 -4.73
N GLN A 37 6.17 2.70 -3.58
CA GLN A 37 6.76 1.36 -3.43
C GLN A 37 5.75 0.24 -3.76
N LEU A 38 4.52 0.32 -3.23
CA LEU A 38 3.47 -0.67 -3.52
C LEU A 38 3.08 -0.66 -5.01
N SER A 39 3.01 0.52 -5.62
CA SER A 39 2.72 0.64 -7.06
C SER A 39 3.85 0.08 -7.92
N ALA A 40 5.11 0.36 -7.59
CA ALA A 40 6.26 -0.17 -8.29
C ALA A 40 6.35 -1.70 -8.12
N HIS A 41 6.14 -2.20 -6.91
CA HIS A 41 6.13 -3.63 -6.63
C HIS A 41 5.04 -4.37 -7.40
N ALA A 42 3.83 -3.80 -7.48
CA ALA A 42 2.75 -4.34 -8.30
C ALA A 42 3.10 -4.35 -9.79
N GLN A 43 3.75 -3.30 -10.29
CA GLN A 43 4.20 -3.21 -11.68
C GLN A 43 5.30 -4.23 -12.00
N ASP A 44 6.28 -4.39 -11.12
CA ASP A 44 7.37 -5.36 -11.28
C ASP A 44 6.83 -6.79 -11.28
N ALA A 45 5.90 -7.10 -10.35
CA ALA A 45 5.23 -8.39 -10.29
C ALA A 45 4.39 -8.65 -11.54
N ALA A 46 3.64 -7.66 -12.02
CA ALA A 46 2.86 -7.77 -13.26
C ALA A 46 3.75 -7.99 -14.48
N THR A 47 4.91 -7.31 -14.54
CA THR A 47 5.88 -7.46 -15.63
C THR A 47 6.51 -8.84 -15.62
N ALA A 48 7.00 -9.29 -14.46
CA ALA A 48 7.58 -10.62 -14.31
C ALA A 48 6.58 -11.73 -14.62
N LEU A 49 5.36 -11.64 -14.07
CA LEU A 49 4.29 -12.60 -14.33
C LEU A 49 3.88 -12.59 -15.81
N GLY A 50 3.77 -11.42 -16.45
CA GLY A 50 3.46 -11.31 -17.87
C GLY A 50 4.49 -12.00 -18.77
N VAL A 51 5.78 -11.84 -18.47
CA VAL A 51 6.86 -12.54 -19.17
C VAL A 51 6.76 -14.06 -18.94
N SER A 52 6.58 -14.51 -17.70
CA SER A 52 6.47 -15.94 -17.37
C SER A 52 5.25 -16.63 -17.99
N LEU A 53 4.13 -15.91 -18.11
CA LEU A 53 2.91 -16.41 -18.73
C LEU A 53 3.00 -16.52 -20.24
N THR A 54 3.89 -15.76 -20.90
CA THR A 54 3.97 -15.75 -22.38
C THR A 54 4.18 -17.14 -22.98
N THR A 55 4.91 -18.03 -22.30
CA THR A 55 5.19 -19.40 -22.75
C THR A 55 4.18 -20.44 -22.26
N HIS A 56 3.29 -20.09 -21.33
CA HIS A 56 2.37 -21.02 -20.66
C HIS A 56 0.90 -20.57 -20.70
N ILE A 57 0.57 -19.53 -21.47
CA ILE A 57 -0.76 -18.92 -21.49
C ILE A 57 -1.84 -19.87 -22.04
N ASP A 58 -1.44 -20.82 -22.89
CA ASP A 58 -2.33 -21.84 -23.46
C ASP A 58 -2.56 -23.02 -22.49
N ASP A 59 -1.86 -23.07 -21.36
CA ASP A 59 -2.06 -24.04 -20.28
C ASP A 59 -2.75 -23.36 -19.08
N PRO A 60 -4.07 -23.57 -18.89
CA PRO A 60 -4.81 -22.97 -17.79
C PRO A 60 -4.29 -23.40 -16.41
N ALA A 61 -3.82 -24.65 -16.27
CA ALA A 61 -3.35 -25.17 -14.98
C ALA A 61 -2.01 -24.53 -14.58
N MET A 62 -1.11 -24.36 -15.55
CA MET A 62 0.17 -23.68 -15.31
C MET A 62 -0.03 -22.19 -15.02
N THR A 63 -0.92 -21.52 -15.77
CA THR A 63 -1.30 -20.14 -15.53
C THR A 63 -1.85 -19.95 -14.11
N GLU A 64 -2.73 -20.85 -13.67
CA GLU A 64 -3.28 -20.83 -12.32
C GLU A 64 -2.21 -21.05 -11.24
N LEU A 65 -1.31 -22.02 -11.44
CA LEU A 65 -0.21 -22.29 -10.51
C LEU A 65 0.70 -21.07 -10.34
N MET A 66 1.08 -20.41 -11.43
CA MET A 66 1.93 -19.22 -11.39
C MET A 66 1.25 -18.07 -10.64
N VAL A 67 -0.02 -17.80 -10.94
CA VAL A 67 -0.79 -16.75 -10.27
C VAL A 67 -0.94 -17.05 -8.77
N ASN A 68 -1.28 -18.29 -8.41
CA ASN A 68 -1.38 -18.71 -7.00
C ASN A 68 -0.03 -18.55 -6.28
N SER A 69 1.08 -18.93 -6.91
CA SER A 69 2.41 -18.84 -6.29
C SER A 69 2.80 -17.42 -5.88
N ILE A 70 2.39 -16.42 -6.66
CA ILE A 70 2.62 -15.00 -6.35
C ILE A 70 1.58 -14.50 -5.34
N PHE A 71 0.31 -14.89 -5.52
CA PHE A 71 -0.78 -14.44 -4.65
C PHE A 71 -0.62 -14.95 -3.20
N ASP A 72 -0.20 -16.20 -3.03
CA ASP A 72 0.00 -16.85 -1.73
C ASP A 72 1.12 -16.22 -0.89
N SER A 73 1.91 -15.30 -1.48
CA SER A 73 2.85 -14.45 -0.72
C SER A 73 2.14 -13.50 0.26
N GLY A 74 0.84 -13.21 0.05
CA GLY A 74 0.02 -12.38 0.93
C GLY A 74 0.19 -10.87 0.76
N TYR A 75 1.01 -10.40 -0.19
CA TYR A 75 1.28 -8.97 -0.40
C TYR A 75 0.32 -8.28 -1.38
N PHE A 76 -0.49 -9.04 -2.12
CA PHE A 76 -1.34 -8.51 -3.19
C PHE A 76 -2.80 -8.56 -2.79
N TYR A 77 -3.46 -7.39 -2.86
CA TYR A 77 -4.91 -7.32 -2.71
C TYR A 77 -5.65 -8.07 -3.82
N ARG A 78 -5.14 -8.00 -5.06
CA ARG A 78 -5.75 -8.63 -6.23
C ARG A 78 -4.71 -8.90 -7.31
N ILE A 79 -4.80 -10.08 -7.92
CA ILE A 79 -4.10 -10.42 -9.17
C ILE A 79 -5.16 -10.91 -10.17
N ARG A 80 -5.15 -10.36 -11.39
CA ARG A 80 -6.09 -10.75 -12.45
C ARG A 80 -5.37 -10.85 -13.78
N VAL A 81 -5.61 -11.94 -14.50
CA VAL A 81 -5.20 -12.12 -15.88
C VAL A 81 -6.45 -12.01 -16.77
N ILE A 82 -6.40 -11.15 -17.78
CA ILE A 82 -7.52 -10.84 -18.66
C ILE A 82 -7.14 -11.24 -20.08
N ASP A 83 -8.04 -11.94 -20.76
CA ASP A 83 -7.93 -12.18 -22.20
C ASP A 83 -8.22 -10.87 -22.95
N ILE A 84 -7.26 -10.39 -23.74
CA ILE A 84 -7.34 -9.14 -24.49
C ILE A 84 -8.43 -9.20 -25.58
N LYS A 85 -8.73 -10.39 -26.12
CA LYS A 85 -9.72 -10.56 -27.20
C LYS A 85 -11.15 -10.47 -26.68
N THR A 86 -11.42 -11.15 -25.56
CA THR A 86 -12.77 -11.25 -24.99
C THR A 86 -13.02 -10.27 -23.86
N ASN A 87 -11.95 -9.64 -23.35
CA ASN A 87 -11.94 -8.80 -22.14
C ASN A 87 -12.49 -9.54 -20.89
N LYS A 88 -12.41 -10.88 -20.89
CA LYS A 88 -12.87 -11.72 -19.79
C LYS A 88 -11.70 -12.14 -18.89
N PRO A 89 -11.92 -12.27 -17.57
CA PRO A 89 -10.90 -12.79 -16.69
C PRO A 89 -10.64 -14.28 -17.01
N ILE A 90 -9.38 -14.61 -17.26
CA ILE A 90 -8.92 -16.01 -17.36
C ILE A 90 -8.80 -16.57 -15.95
N ILE A 91 -8.18 -15.80 -15.05
CA ILE A 91 -8.08 -16.10 -13.64
C ILE A 91 -8.09 -14.81 -12.82
N GLU A 92 -8.69 -14.91 -11.63
CA GLU A 92 -8.72 -13.84 -10.66
C GLU A 92 -8.49 -14.39 -9.26
N ARG A 93 -7.65 -13.69 -8.49
CA ARG A 93 -7.43 -13.86 -7.06
C ARG A 93 -7.58 -12.52 -6.37
N SER A 94 -8.31 -12.51 -5.26
CA SER A 94 -8.53 -11.33 -4.44
C SER A 94 -8.63 -11.74 -3.00
N ASP A 95 -8.04 -10.95 -2.10
CA ASP A 95 -8.20 -11.14 -0.66
C ASP A 95 -8.97 -9.96 -0.06
N VAL A 96 -9.63 -10.19 1.07
CA VAL A 96 -10.27 -9.12 1.84
C VAL A 96 -9.19 -8.47 2.69
N PRO A 97 -9.03 -7.13 2.65
CA PRO A 97 -8.04 -6.47 3.49
C PRO A 97 -8.38 -6.77 4.95
N GLN A 98 -7.41 -7.31 5.69
CA GLN A 98 -7.55 -7.55 7.12
C GLN A 98 -8.05 -6.27 7.80
N SER A 99 -9.14 -6.36 8.56
CA SER A 99 -9.65 -5.24 9.34
C SER A 99 -8.67 -4.95 10.47
N THR A 100 -7.75 -4.03 10.22
CA THR A 100 -6.79 -3.58 11.24
C THR A 100 -7.52 -2.76 12.28
N ARG A 101 -7.21 -2.96 13.57
CA ARG A 101 -7.73 -2.16 14.71
C ARG A 101 -7.12 -0.75 14.73
N VAL A 102 -7.29 0.01 13.66
CA VAL A 102 -6.81 1.39 13.55
C VAL A 102 -7.99 2.34 13.73
N PRO A 103 -7.87 3.37 14.58
CA PRO A 103 -8.93 4.37 14.75
C PRO A 103 -9.29 5.07 13.43
N HIS A 104 -10.59 5.25 13.17
CA HIS A 104 -11.08 5.86 11.94
C HIS A 104 -10.58 7.29 11.68
N TRP A 105 -10.27 8.06 12.72
CA TRP A 105 -9.72 9.41 12.57
C TRP A 105 -8.33 9.38 11.92
N PHE A 106 -7.52 8.35 12.23
CA PHE A 106 -6.18 8.21 11.68
C PHE A 106 -6.23 7.70 10.25
N VAL A 107 -7.14 6.74 9.95
CA VAL A 107 -7.37 6.29 8.58
C VAL A 107 -7.75 7.49 7.69
N ARG A 108 -8.68 8.36 8.13
CA ARG A 108 -9.04 9.56 7.36
C ARG A 108 -7.90 10.58 7.20
N LEU A 109 -6.92 10.57 8.09
CA LEU A 109 -5.76 11.45 8.00
C LEU A 109 -4.77 10.97 6.93
N VAL A 110 -4.62 9.65 6.77
CA VAL A 110 -3.59 9.02 5.93
C VAL A 110 -4.15 8.47 4.61
N ASN A 111 -5.46 8.35 4.46
CA ASN A 111 -6.12 7.83 3.25
C ASN A 111 -6.27 8.93 2.20
#